data_AF-A0A836SBF3-F1
#
_entry.id   AF-A0A836SBF3-F1
#
_cell.length_a   1.000
_cell.length_b   1.000
_cell.length_c   1.000
_cell.angle_alpha   90.00
_cell.angle_beta   90.00
_cell.angle_gamma   90.00
#
_symmetry.space_group_name_H-M   'P 1'
#
loop_
_entity.id
_entity.type
_entity.pdbx_description
1 polymer ?
#
loop_
_entity_poly.entity_id
_entity_poly.type
_entity_poly.pdbx_seq_one_letter_code
_entity_poly.pdbx_strand_id
1 'polypeptide(L)'
;MYNINQIKKLQERFSQKREIYQQADYTEAQTRIDFINPFFTALGWDVDNKAGLTESYRQVVYEDRVKIDKAPYKHPDYSFRVGGVRKFFVEAKKPSISLSSDSEAAYQIRRYGWNAKLSLSILTNFA
;
A
#
# COMPACT_ATOMS: atom_id res chain seq x y z
N MET A 1 0.13 3.44 -19.36
CA MET A 1 -0.65 2.30 -19.88
C MET A 1 -0.55 1.17 -18.86
N TYR A 2 -1.67 0.61 -18.42
CA TYR A 2 -1.70 -0.48 -17.42
C TYR A 2 -1.04 -1.74 -17.98
N ASN A 3 -0.22 -2.43 -17.18
CA ASN A 3 0.48 -3.65 -17.59
C ASN A 3 -0.17 -4.89 -16.96
N ILE A 4 -1.26 -5.36 -17.58
CA ILE A 4 -2.02 -6.53 -17.11
C ILE A 4 -1.14 -7.80 -17.06
N ASN A 5 -0.19 -7.94 -17.99
CA ASN A 5 0.73 -9.08 -18.01
C ASN A 5 1.65 -9.08 -16.79
N GLN A 6 2.09 -7.90 -16.33
CA GLN A 6 2.88 -7.81 -15.11
C GLN A 6 2.07 -8.21 -13.87
N ILE A 7 0.80 -7.80 -13.80
CA ILE A 7 -0.09 -8.19 -12.69
C ILE A 7 -0.26 -9.71 -12.64
N LYS A 8 -0.52 -10.35 -13.79
CA LYS A 8 -0.63 -11.81 -13.89
C LYS A 8 0.66 -12.51 -13.43
N LYS A 9 1.83 -12.03 -13.85
CA LYS A 9 3.12 -12.57 -13.39
C LYS A 9 3.32 -12.45 -11.88
N LEU A 10 2.91 -11.33 -11.27
CA LEU A 10 3.00 -11.15 -9.82
C LEU A 10 2.07 -12.13 -9.10
N GLN A 11 0.84 -12.29 -9.59
CA GLN A 11 -0.12 -13.27 -9.06
C GLN A 11 0.44 -14.70 -9.16
N GLU A 12 0.88 -15.12 -10.36
CA GLU A 12 1.45 -16.44 -10.59
C GLU A 12 2.65 -16.72 -9.69
N ARG A 13 3.58 -15.76 -9.60
CA ARG A 13 4.76 -15.88 -8.73
C ARG A 13 4.37 -16.04 -7.26
N PHE A 14 3.39 -15.26 -6.80
CA PHE A 14 2.91 -15.36 -5.43
C PHE A 14 2.25 -16.71 -5.16
N SER A 15 1.32 -17.14 -6.02
CA SER A 15 0.61 -18.41 -5.85
C SER A 15 1.55 -19.62 -5.87
N GLN A 16 2.58 -19.63 -6.73
CA GLN A 16 3.54 -20.74 -6.81
C GLN A 16 4.44 -20.89 -5.58
N LYS A 17 4.64 -19.81 -4.82
CA LYS A 17 5.57 -19.76 -3.68
C LYS A 17 4.90 -19.28 -2.40
N ARG A 18 3.57 -19.44 -2.30
CA ARG A 18 2.75 -18.90 -1.20
C ARG A 18 3.26 -19.35 0.17
N GLU A 19 3.63 -20.62 0.29
CA GLU A 19 4.14 -21.19 1.55
C GLU A 19 5.39 -20.45 2.05
N ILE A 20 6.31 -20.08 1.14
CA ILE A 20 7.51 -19.31 1.48
C ILE A 20 7.13 -17.91 1.96
N TYR A 21 6.22 -17.24 1.27
CA TYR A 21 5.80 -15.88 1.62
C TYR A 21 4.98 -15.80 2.91
N GLN A 22 4.45 -16.92 3.39
CA GLN A 22 3.73 -17.01 4.66
C GLN A 22 4.62 -17.43 5.84
N GLN A 23 5.91 -17.66 5.61
CA GLN A 23 6.86 -17.93 6.69
C GLN A 23 7.05 -16.68 7.58
N ALA A 24 7.40 -16.91 8.85
CA ALA A 24 7.46 -15.86 9.86
C ALA A 24 8.56 -14.81 9.58
N ASP A 25 9.64 -15.23 8.91
CA ASP A 25 10.79 -14.43 8.50
C ASP A 25 10.49 -13.57 7.27
N TYR A 26 9.47 -13.90 6.47
CA TYR A 26 9.01 -13.02 5.40
C TYR A 26 8.32 -11.78 6.00
N THR A 27 8.82 -10.61 5.63
CA THR A 27 8.46 -9.34 6.26
C THR A 27 7.46 -8.52 5.45
N GLU A 28 6.85 -7.54 6.10
CA GLU A 28 5.98 -6.57 5.44
C GLU A 28 6.76 -5.73 4.43
N ALA A 29 7.99 -5.34 4.77
CA ALA A 29 8.89 -4.64 3.85
C ALA A 29 9.19 -5.47 2.59
N GLN A 30 9.44 -6.78 2.73
CA GLN A 30 9.60 -7.66 1.56
C GLN A 30 8.31 -7.77 0.75
N THR A 31 7.15 -7.89 1.40
CA THR A 31 5.84 -7.90 0.71
C THR A 31 5.63 -6.63 -0.12
N ARG A 32 6.01 -5.48 0.46
CA ARG A 32 5.96 -4.18 -0.17
C ARG A 32 6.84 -4.12 -1.42
N ILE A 33 8.12 -4.47 -1.28
CA ILE A 33 9.12 -4.42 -2.35
C ILE A 33 8.81 -5.43 -3.46
N ASP A 34 8.51 -6.67 -3.09
CA ASP A 34 8.36 -7.74 -4.05
C ASP A 34 7.05 -7.64 -4.81
N PHE A 35 5.95 -7.26 -4.14
CA PHE A 35 4.60 -7.42 -4.71
C PHE A 35 3.79 -6.13 -4.79
N ILE A 36 3.67 -5.38 -3.69
CA ILE A 36 2.78 -4.21 -3.66
C ILE A 36 3.31 -3.08 -4.56
N ASN A 37 4.60 -2.76 -4.48
CA ASN A 37 5.22 -1.74 -5.31
C ASN A 37 5.09 -2.10 -6.80
N PRO A 38 5.51 -3.30 -7.26
CA PRO A 38 5.32 -3.70 -8.65
C PRO A 38 3.85 -3.75 -9.11
N PHE A 39 2.92 -4.10 -8.22
CA PHE A 39 1.49 -4.11 -8.52
C PHE A 39 0.98 -2.71 -8.83
N PHE A 40 1.25 -1.72 -7.96
CA PHE A 40 0.82 -0.34 -8.21
C PHE A 40 1.56 0.31 -9.39
N THR A 41 2.84 -0.02 -9.60
CA THR A 41 3.56 0.38 -10.81
C THR A 41 2.92 -0.20 -12.07
N ALA A 42 2.49 -1.47 -12.06
CA ALA A 42 1.77 -2.08 -13.17
C ALA A 42 0.38 -1.45 -13.39
N LEU A 43 -0.24 -0.92 -12.32
CA LEU A 43 -1.42 -0.07 -12.40
C LEU A 43 -1.12 1.36 -12.89
N GLY A 44 0.12 1.68 -13.23
CA GLY A 44 0.52 2.97 -13.82
C GLY A 44 0.83 4.08 -12.81
N TRP A 45 0.93 3.75 -11.52
CA TRP A 45 1.40 4.70 -10.52
C TRP A 45 2.91 4.82 -10.54
N ASP A 46 3.43 6.04 -10.40
CA ASP A 46 4.88 6.26 -10.25
C ASP A 46 5.33 6.06 -8.80
N VAL A 47 5.45 4.79 -8.41
CA VAL A 47 5.80 4.37 -7.04
C VAL A 47 7.24 4.74 -6.66
N ASP A 48 8.15 4.68 -7.64
CA ASP A 48 9.59 4.94 -7.43
C ASP A 48 9.98 6.39 -7.76
N ASN A 49 9.00 7.25 -8.10
CA ASN A 49 9.24 8.62 -8.56
C ASN A 49 10.21 8.71 -9.76
N LYS A 50 10.06 7.83 -10.75
CA LYS A 50 10.86 7.81 -11.99
C LYS A 50 10.70 9.07 -12.82
N ALA A 51 9.58 9.78 -12.67
CA ALA A 51 9.37 11.09 -13.29
C ALA A 51 10.19 12.21 -12.64
N GLY A 52 10.89 11.94 -11.52
CA GLY A 52 11.74 12.93 -10.85
C GLY A 52 10.96 14.09 -10.24
N LEU A 53 9.69 13.88 -9.87
CA LEU A 53 8.85 14.92 -9.30
C LEU A 53 9.34 15.30 -7.90
N THR A 54 9.09 16.55 -7.51
CA THR A 54 9.33 17.01 -6.14
C THR A 54 8.39 16.31 -5.17
N GLU A 55 8.76 16.25 -3.89
CA GLU A 55 7.99 15.57 -2.84
C GLU A 55 6.50 15.97 -2.79
N SER A 56 6.20 17.25 -3.05
CA SER A 56 4.83 17.77 -3.10
C SER A 56 3.98 17.19 -4.24
N TYR A 57 4.61 16.78 -5.34
CA TYR A 57 3.96 16.30 -6.55
C TYR A 57 4.13 14.80 -6.79
N ARG A 58 4.91 14.10 -5.95
CA ARG A 58 5.01 12.64 -6.01
C ARG A 58 3.62 12.02 -5.96
N GLN A 59 3.40 11.05 -6.85
CA GLN A 59 2.14 10.33 -6.92
C GLN A 59 1.97 9.34 -5.77
N VAL A 60 3.08 8.83 -5.24
CA VAL A 60 3.10 7.90 -4.12
C VAL A 60 4.08 8.42 -3.08
N VAL A 61 3.60 8.65 -1.88
CA VAL A 61 4.40 9.10 -0.73
C VAL A 61 4.36 8.04 0.34
N TYR A 62 5.54 7.60 0.78
CA TYR A 62 5.69 6.65 1.87
C TYR A 62 5.57 7.35 3.22
N GLU A 63 4.92 6.70 4.19
CA GLU A 63 4.83 7.17 5.58
C GLU A 63 4.32 8.62 5.73
N ASP A 64 3.32 8.99 4.92
CA ASP A 64 2.78 10.35 4.88
C ASP A 64 2.13 10.76 6.22
N ARG A 65 2.45 11.94 6.75
CA ARG A 65 1.90 12.38 8.03
C ARG A 65 0.41 12.71 7.91
N VAL A 66 -0.42 11.95 8.65
CA VAL A 66 -1.85 12.21 8.80
C VAL A 66 -2.14 12.64 10.23
N LYS A 67 -2.71 13.84 10.38
CA LYS A 67 -3.17 14.35 11.68
C LYS A 67 -4.48 13.66 12.04
N ILE A 68 -4.55 13.11 13.26
CA ILE A 68 -5.76 12.48 13.79
C ILE A 68 -6.16 13.28 15.03
N ASP A 69 -7.08 14.22 14.91
CA ASP A 69 -7.64 15.03 16.00
C ASP A 69 -6.65 15.33 17.16
N LYS A 70 -6.93 14.78 18.36
CA LYS A 70 -6.13 14.90 19.60
C LYS A 70 -5.09 13.78 19.78
N ALA A 71 -4.89 12.93 18.78
CA ALA A 71 -3.93 11.83 18.80
C ALA A 71 -2.62 12.21 18.07
N PRO A 72 -1.51 11.50 18.34
CA PRO A 72 -0.29 11.66 17.56
C PRO A 72 -0.54 11.48 16.06
N TYR A 73 0.30 12.13 15.24
CA TYR A 73 0.32 11.87 13.81
C TYR A 73 0.54 10.37 13.59
N LYS A 74 -0.22 9.80 12.67
CA LYS A 74 0.02 8.45 12.17
C LYS A 74 0.40 8.49 10.70
N HIS A 75 1.03 7.41 10.28
CA HIS A 75 1.70 7.29 8.99
C HIS A 75 1.17 6.04 8.31
N PRO A 76 0.29 6.15 7.29
CA PRO A 76 -0.03 5.02 6.46
C PRO A 76 1.22 4.65 5.65
N ASP A 77 1.36 3.38 5.31
CA ASP A 77 2.52 2.91 4.52
C ASP A 77 2.64 3.68 3.19
N TYR A 78 1.50 3.96 2.56
CA TYR A 78 1.42 4.69 1.29
C TYR A 78 0.29 5.71 1.27
N SER A 79 0.58 6.85 0.67
CA SER A 79 -0.37 7.90 0.32
C SER A 79 -0.34 8.13 -1.19
N PHE A 80 -1.44 7.80 -1.86
CA PHE A 80 -1.58 7.94 -3.30
C PHE A 80 -2.23 9.28 -3.63
N ARG A 81 -1.62 10.02 -4.56
CA ARG A 81 -1.94 11.41 -4.88
C ARG A 81 -2.01 11.66 -6.38
N VAL A 82 -2.90 12.54 -6.80
CA VAL A 82 -2.95 13.03 -8.18
C VAL A 82 -2.88 14.56 -8.13
N GLY A 83 -1.88 15.14 -8.81
CA GLY A 83 -1.61 16.58 -8.75
C GLY A 83 -1.35 17.09 -7.33
N GLY A 84 -0.67 16.28 -6.50
CA GLY A 84 -0.41 16.58 -5.09
C GLY A 84 -1.60 16.37 -4.14
N VAL A 85 -2.80 16.09 -4.65
CA VAL A 85 -4.00 15.87 -3.83
C VAL A 85 -4.16 14.39 -3.50
N ARG A 86 -4.24 14.06 -2.20
CA ARG A 86 -4.49 12.70 -1.70
C ARG A 86 -5.78 12.11 -2.26
N LYS A 87 -5.74 10.83 -2.64
CA LYS A 87 -6.87 10.07 -3.19
C LYS A 87 -7.23 8.87 -2.32
N PHE A 88 -6.23 8.10 -1.88
CA PHE A 88 -6.42 6.98 -0.97
C PHE A 88 -5.13 6.64 -0.23
N PHE A 89 -5.28 5.89 0.85
CA PHE A 89 -4.17 5.28 1.58
C PHE A 89 -4.10 3.78 1.30
N VAL A 90 -2.88 3.23 1.37
CA VAL A 90 -2.65 1.79 1.40
C VAL A 90 -1.86 1.46 2.65
N GLU A 91 -2.32 0.44 3.38
CA GLU A 91 -1.58 -0.18 4.47
C GLU A 91 -1.21 -1.61 4.04
N ALA A 92 0.06 -1.95 4.19
CA ALA A 92 0.59 -3.26 3.90
C ALA A 92 0.56 -4.15 5.15
N LYS A 93 0.52 -5.46 4.94
CA LYS A 93 0.74 -6.48 5.97
C LYS A 93 1.58 -7.61 5.40
N LYS A 94 2.15 -8.41 6.30
CA LYS A 94 2.76 -9.70 5.92
C LYS A 94 1.71 -10.64 5.32
N PRO A 95 2.07 -11.52 4.37
CA PRO A 95 1.13 -12.41 3.71
C PRO A 95 0.56 -13.50 4.61
N SER A 96 1.21 -13.74 5.76
CA SER A 96 0.75 -14.64 6.82
C SER A 96 -0.37 -14.04 7.70
N ILE A 97 -0.61 -12.73 7.64
CA ILE A 97 -1.69 -12.10 8.40
C ILE A 97 -3.02 -12.29 7.68
N SER A 98 -4.00 -12.88 8.35
CA SER A 98 -5.36 -12.93 7.85
C SER A 98 -6.07 -11.58 8.07
N LEU A 99 -6.28 -10.85 6.98
CA LEU A 99 -6.88 -9.51 6.99
C LEU A 99 -8.32 -9.50 7.52
N SER A 100 -9.06 -10.61 7.38
CA SER A 100 -10.44 -10.71 7.87
C SER A 100 -10.52 -10.77 9.40
N SER A 101 -9.44 -11.21 10.06
CA SER A 101 -9.33 -11.26 11.52
C SER A 101 -8.57 -10.07 12.13
N ASP A 102 -7.89 -9.27 11.32
CA ASP A 102 -7.14 -8.09 11.80
C ASP A 102 -8.05 -6.85 11.87
N SER A 103 -8.96 -6.87 12.85
CA SER A 103 -9.92 -5.78 13.07
C SER A 103 -9.24 -4.46 13.42
N GLU A 104 -8.07 -4.51 14.06
CA GLU A 104 -7.33 -3.31 14.48
C GLU A 104 -6.73 -2.60 13.26
N ALA A 105 -6.06 -3.32 12.36
CA ALA A 105 -5.53 -2.71 11.12
C ALA A 105 -6.67 -2.16 10.24
N ALA A 106 -7.77 -2.90 10.12
CA ALA A 106 -8.94 -2.45 9.37
C ALA A 106 -9.57 -1.18 9.98
N TYR A 107 -9.66 -1.11 11.31
CA TYR A 107 -10.16 0.07 12.01
C TYR A 107 -9.22 1.27 11.83
N GLN A 108 -7.92 1.05 11.98
CA GLN A 108 -6.88 2.06 11.85
C GLN A 108 -6.91 2.73 10.46
N ILE A 109 -6.93 1.95 9.38
CA ILE A 109 -6.89 2.52 8.03
C ILE A 109 -8.19 3.28 7.68
N ARG A 110 -9.35 2.80 8.16
CA ARG A 110 -10.64 3.50 7.99
C ARG A 110 -10.62 4.85 8.71
N ARG A 111 -10.04 4.91 9.91
CA ARG A 111 -9.90 6.16 10.66
C ARG A 111 -9.00 7.16 9.92
N TYR A 112 -7.96 6.70 9.22
CA TYR A 112 -7.15 7.58 8.37
C TYR A 112 -7.95 8.16 7.22
N GLY A 113 -8.64 7.29 6.46
CA GLY A 113 -9.48 7.70 5.35
C GLY A 113 -10.52 8.73 5.79
N TRP A 114 -11.21 8.47 6.90
CA TRP A 114 -12.22 9.37 7.46
C TRP A 114 -11.63 10.75 7.82
N ASN A 115 -10.53 10.80 8.58
CA ASN A 115 -9.91 12.07 8.99
C ASN A 115 -9.38 12.87 7.80
N ALA A 116 -8.85 12.19 6.78
CA ALA A 116 -8.37 12.81 5.56
C ALA A 116 -9.49 13.09 4.53
N LYS A 117 -10.77 12.80 4.87
CA LYS A 117 -11.94 12.92 3.98
C LYS A 117 -11.78 12.16 2.65
N LEU A 118 -11.15 10.99 2.71
CA LEU A 118 -10.94 10.11 1.56
C LEU A 118 -12.05 9.06 1.50
N SER A 119 -12.52 8.76 0.29
CA SER A 119 -13.55 7.76 0.03
C SER A 119 -13.02 6.34 -0.09
N LEU A 120 -11.69 6.17 -0.13
CA LEU A 120 -11.03 4.88 -0.36
C LEU A 120 -9.83 4.71 0.57
N SER A 121 -9.70 3.51 1.11
CA SER A 121 -8.53 3.03 1.85
C SER A 121 -8.37 1.54 1.57
N ILE A 122 -7.14 1.08 1.39
CA ILE A 122 -6.82 -0.30 1.00
C ILE A 122 -5.92 -0.93 2.06
N LEU A 123 -6.38 -1.99 2.68
CA LEU A 123 -5.53 -2.86 3.51
C LEU A 123 -5.19 -4.10 2.66
N THR A 124 -3.91 -4.42 2.51
CA THR A 124 -3.49 -5.54 1.67
C THR A 124 -2.26 -6.26 2.21
N ASN A 125 -2.23 -7.58 2.01
CA ASN A 125 -1.07 -8.44 2.23
C ASN A 125 -0.68 -9.19 0.94
N PHE A 126 -1.27 -8.79 -0.19
CA PHE A 126 -1.15 -9.40 -1.52
C PHE A 126 -1.67 -10.86 -1.68
N ALA A 127 -2.07 -11.53 -0.60
CA ALA A 127 -2.35 -12.97 -0.57
C ALA A 127 -3.74 -13.41 -1.06
#